data_AF-A0A9D2HSU8-F1
#
_entry.id   AF-A0A9D2HSU8-F1
#
_cell.length_a   1.000
_cell.length_b   1.000
_cell.length_c   1.000
_cell.angle_alpha   90.00
_cell.angle_beta   90.00
_cell.angle_gamma   90.00
#
_symmetry.space_group_name_H-M   'P 1'
#
loop_
_entity.id
_entity.type
_entity.pdbx_description
1 polymer ?
#
loop_
_entity_poly.entity_id
_entity_poly.type
_entity_poly.pdbx_seq_one_letter_code
_entity_poly.pdbx_strand_id
1 'polypeptide(L)'
;MTKIRVGFGYDVHRLVEGRELWLGGIRLEYDKGLLGHSDADVLIHAICDALLGAANMRDIGYHFPDTAGEFENIDSKILLKKTVQLIATKGYRVGNIDATVCAERPKLNPHIPQMKQTLAAVMGVEEDDVSIKATTTEKLGFTGRQEGISAYATVLIEREK
;
A
#
# COMPACT_ATOMS: atom_id res chain seq x y z
N MET A 1 5.08 22.72 19.36
CA MET A 1 4.10 22.77 18.25
C MET A 1 4.42 21.66 17.27
N THR A 2 3.49 20.76 16.98
CA THR A 2 3.72 19.65 16.05
C THR A 2 3.93 20.14 14.61
N LYS A 3 4.87 19.53 13.88
CA LYS A 3 5.03 19.74 12.43
C LYS A 3 4.32 18.61 11.70
N ILE A 4 3.32 18.99 10.90
CA ILE A 4 2.51 18.07 10.08
C ILE A 4 2.99 18.10 8.63
N ARG A 5 2.96 16.95 7.97
CA ARG A 5 3.16 16.80 6.53
C ARG A 5 2.16 15.81 5.96
N VAL A 6 1.83 16.01 4.69
CA VAL A 6 1.01 15.08 3.93
C VAL A 6 1.81 14.47 2.78
N GLY A 7 1.43 13.27 2.37
CA GLY A 7 1.99 12.60 1.21
C GLY A 7 0.92 11.91 0.40
N PHE A 8 1.23 11.67 -0.86
CA PHE A 8 0.39 10.97 -1.81
C PHE A 8 1.22 9.88 -2.47
N GLY A 9 0.62 8.72 -2.66
CA GLY A 9 1.21 7.59 -3.35
C GLY A 9 0.21 6.94 -4.29
N TYR A 10 0.73 6.36 -5.35
CA TYR A 10 -0.03 5.67 -6.38
C TYR A 10 0.77 4.45 -6.82
N ASP A 11 0.09 3.33 -6.96
CA ASP A 11 0.68 2.15 -7.56
C ASP A 11 -0.33 1.39 -8.42
N VAL A 12 0.17 0.59 -9.36
CA VAL A 12 -0.62 -0.28 -10.23
C VAL A 12 0.15 -1.53 -10.61
N HIS A 13 -0.52 -2.67 -10.49
CA HIS A 13 0.01 -3.95 -10.94
C HIS A 13 -0.93 -4.62 -11.94
N ARG A 14 -0.32 -5.32 -12.91
CA ARG A 14 -1.05 -6.15 -13.87
C ARG A 14 -1.65 -7.35 -13.15
N LEU A 15 -2.90 -7.68 -13.46
CA LEU A 15 -3.60 -8.84 -12.95
C LEU A 15 -3.40 -10.01 -13.91
N VAL A 16 -2.89 -11.14 -13.42
CA VAL A 16 -2.52 -12.32 -14.23
C VAL A 16 -2.99 -13.61 -13.58
N GLU A 17 -3.21 -14.63 -14.39
CA GLU A 17 -3.54 -15.99 -13.90
C GLU A 17 -2.31 -16.65 -13.26
N GLY A 18 -2.55 -17.61 -12.37
CA GLY A 18 -1.48 -18.42 -11.73
C GLY A 18 -0.67 -17.69 -10.66
N ARG A 19 -1.14 -16.54 -10.19
CA ARG A 19 -0.57 -15.78 -9.07
C ARG A 19 -1.59 -15.67 -7.93
N GLU A 20 -1.10 -15.63 -6.70
CA GLU A 20 -1.93 -15.29 -5.55
C GLU A 20 -2.25 -13.79 -5.53
N LEU A 21 -3.46 -13.43 -5.09
CA LEU A 21 -3.85 -12.03 -4.90
C LEU A 21 -3.54 -11.59 -3.48
N TRP A 22 -2.50 -10.78 -3.33
CA TRP A 22 -2.16 -10.12 -2.07
C TRP A 22 -2.58 -8.64 -2.13
N LEU A 23 -3.33 -8.20 -1.12
CA LEU A 23 -3.81 -6.81 -0.99
C LEU A 23 -3.93 -6.45 0.49
N GLY A 24 -3.36 -5.31 0.89
CA GLY A 24 -3.42 -4.85 2.29
C GLY A 24 -2.81 -5.82 3.29
N GLY A 25 -1.82 -6.60 2.86
CA GLY A 25 -1.08 -7.56 3.67
C GLY A 25 -1.76 -8.91 3.86
N ILE A 26 -2.89 -9.15 3.21
CA ILE A 26 -3.66 -10.41 3.29
C ILE A 26 -3.82 -11.06 1.92
N ARG A 27 -3.91 -12.40 1.92
CA ARG A 27 -4.18 -13.19 0.72
C ARG A 27 -5.69 -13.28 0.50
N LEU A 28 -6.15 -12.96 -0.70
CA LEU A 28 -7.53 -13.11 -1.13
C LEU A 28 -7.70 -14.34 -2.02
N GLU A 29 -8.80 -15.07 -1.83
CA GLU A 29 -9.16 -16.16 -2.72
C GLU A 29 -9.70 -15.61 -4.05
N TYR A 30 -8.88 -15.72 -5.10
CA TYR A 30 -9.22 -15.28 -6.44
C TYR A 30 -8.44 -16.10 -7.49
N ASP A 31 -8.95 -16.16 -8.72
CA ASP A 31 -8.36 -16.92 -9.83
C ASP A 31 -7.14 -16.22 -10.46
N LYS A 32 -6.93 -14.95 -10.15
CA LYS A 32 -5.82 -14.13 -10.63
C LYS A 32 -5.12 -13.42 -9.47
N GLY A 33 -3.87 -13.03 -9.69
CA GLY A 33 -3.05 -12.29 -8.74
C GLY A 33 -2.27 -11.16 -9.40
N LEU A 34 -1.65 -10.32 -8.60
CA LEU A 34 -0.89 -9.18 -9.10
C LEU A 34 0.53 -9.60 -9.50
N LEU A 35 0.99 -9.13 -10.66
CA LEU A 35 2.31 -9.39 -11.20
C LEU A 35 3.32 -8.36 -10.68
N GLY A 36 4.37 -8.81 -10.02
CA GLY A 36 5.48 -7.99 -9.55
C GLY A 36 6.62 -8.85 -9.00
N HIS A 37 7.74 -8.20 -8.66
CA HIS A 37 8.92 -8.83 -8.08
C HIS A 37 8.68 -9.32 -6.64
N SER A 38 7.88 -8.57 -5.88
CA SER A 38 7.34 -8.95 -4.55
C SER A 38 6.01 -9.73 -4.68
N ASP A 39 5.31 -9.90 -3.57
CA ASP A 39 3.89 -10.31 -3.55
C ASP A 39 2.95 -9.35 -4.33
N ALA A 40 3.48 -8.21 -4.80
CA ALA A 40 2.83 -7.22 -5.66
C ALA A 40 1.60 -6.55 -5.01
N ASP A 41 1.64 -6.37 -3.68
CA ASP A 41 0.61 -5.68 -2.93
C ASP A 41 0.57 -4.18 -3.24
N VAL A 42 -0.21 -3.84 -4.27
CA VAL A 42 -0.39 -2.47 -4.78
C VAL A 42 -0.87 -1.49 -3.71
N LEU A 43 -1.65 -1.95 -2.72
CA LEU A 43 -2.14 -1.08 -1.63
C LEU A 43 -0.98 -0.69 -0.71
N ILE A 44 -0.17 -1.67 -0.30
CA ILE A 44 0.99 -1.40 0.54
C ILE A 44 2.00 -0.51 -0.19
N HIS A 45 2.28 -0.77 -1.47
CA HIS A 45 3.22 0.03 -2.25
C HIS A 45 2.79 1.50 -2.35
N ALA A 46 1.51 1.76 -2.63
CA ALA A 46 0.98 3.12 -2.65
C ALA A 46 1.13 3.81 -1.28
N ILE A 47 0.92 3.09 -0.16
CA ILE A 47 1.13 3.63 1.19
C ILE A 47 2.62 3.95 1.44
N CYS A 48 3.54 3.05 1.06
CA CYS A 48 4.97 3.27 1.18
C CYS A 48 5.42 4.55 0.47
N ASP A 49 5.01 4.74 -0.79
CA ASP A 49 5.33 5.93 -1.56
C ASP A 49 4.76 7.21 -0.93
N ALA A 50 3.52 7.15 -0.42
CA ALA A 50 2.92 8.27 0.28
C ALA A 50 3.73 8.67 1.54
N LEU A 51 4.17 7.69 2.33
CA LEU A 51 4.97 7.93 3.54
C LEU A 51 6.35 8.51 3.21
N LEU A 52 7.06 7.92 2.25
CA LEU A 52 8.37 8.38 1.80
C LEU A 52 8.28 9.79 1.19
N GLY A 53 7.25 10.05 0.39
CA GLY A 53 6.95 11.36 -0.18
C GLY A 53 6.71 12.42 0.90
N ALA A 54 5.85 12.13 1.88
CA ALA A 54 5.60 13.03 3.01
C ALA A 54 6.88 13.36 3.80
N ALA A 55 7.75 12.38 3.99
CA ALA A 55 9.03 12.55 4.67
C ALA A 55 10.11 13.23 3.81
N ASN A 56 9.84 13.48 2.52
CA ASN A 56 10.81 13.89 1.50
C ASN A 56 12.02 12.93 1.47
N MET A 57 11.74 11.66 1.17
CA MET A 57 12.70 10.56 1.16
C MET A 57 12.71 9.80 -0.18
N ARG A 58 12.30 10.43 -1.29
CA ARG A 58 12.11 9.79 -2.60
C ARG A 58 10.96 8.76 -2.55
N ASP A 59 11.15 7.60 -3.15
CA ASP A 59 10.12 6.60 -3.46
C ASP A 59 10.58 5.18 -3.09
N ILE A 60 9.66 4.23 -3.21
CA ILE A 60 9.86 2.82 -2.88
C ILE A 60 10.99 2.20 -3.70
N GLY A 61 11.10 2.52 -5.00
CA GLY A 61 12.11 1.97 -5.90
C GLY A 61 13.53 2.41 -5.56
N TYR A 62 13.69 3.59 -4.95
CA TYR A 62 14.98 4.04 -4.43
C TYR A 62 15.44 3.25 -3.20
N HIS A 63 14.53 2.92 -2.28
CA HIS A 63 14.87 2.22 -1.02
C HIS A 63 14.87 0.70 -1.16
N PHE A 64 14.05 0.16 -2.06
CA PHE A 64 13.84 -1.27 -2.25
C PHE A 64 13.89 -1.61 -3.76
N PRO A 65 15.06 -1.47 -4.41
CA PRO A 65 15.18 -1.68 -5.84
C PRO A 65 15.01 -3.16 -6.23
N ASP A 66 14.32 -3.41 -7.34
CA ASP A 66 14.07 -4.76 -7.89
C ASP A 66 15.34 -5.57 -8.22
N THR A 67 16.49 -4.90 -8.36
CA THR A 67 17.79 -5.54 -8.66
C THR A 67 18.48 -6.12 -7.42
N ALA A 68 18.03 -5.76 -6.23
CA ALA A 68 18.52 -6.34 -5.00
C ALA A 68 17.79 -7.67 -4.77
N GLY A 69 18.47 -8.79 -5.06
CA GLY A 69 17.90 -10.15 -4.95
C GLY A 69 17.35 -10.52 -3.57
N GLU A 70 17.57 -9.68 -2.55
CA GLU A 70 16.96 -9.82 -1.21
C GLU A 70 15.45 -9.52 -1.18
N PHE A 71 14.86 -8.92 -2.23
CA PHE A 71 13.44 -8.55 -2.28
C PHE A 71 12.59 -9.43 -3.20
N GLU A 72 13.16 -10.48 -3.79
CA GLU A 72 12.40 -11.41 -4.62
C GLU A 72 11.36 -12.17 -3.77
N ASN A 73 10.09 -12.10 -4.17
CA ASN A 73 8.93 -12.66 -3.46
C ASN A 73 8.79 -12.19 -2.00
N ILE A 74 9.31 -11.00 -1.67
CA ILE A 74 9.17 -10.46 -0.32
C ILE A 74 7.70 -10.14 0.00
N ASP A 75 7.32 -10.38 1.26
CA ASP A 75 6.06 -9.91 1.83
C ASP A 75 6.10 -8.39 1.96
N SER A 76 5.21 -7.69 1.27
CA SER A 76 5.16 -6.23 1.24
C SER A 76 4.97 -5.60 2.62
N LYS A 77 4.44 -6.34 3.61
CA LYS A 77 4.39 -5.88 5.01
C LYS A 77 5.78 -5.59 5.57
N ILE A 78 6.81 -6.30 5.12
CA ILE A 78 8.20 -6.04 5.51
C ILE A 78 8.64 -4.68 4.96
N LEU A 79 8.30 -4.38 3.71
CA LEU A 79 8.60 -3.09 3.08
C LEU A 79 7.89 -1.95 3.81
N LEU A 80 6.61 -2.12 4.15
CA LEU A 80 5.85 -1.13 4.92
C LEU A 80 6.48 -0.86 6.29
N LYS A 81 6.82 -1.93 7.02
CA LYS A 81 7.50 -1.82 8.31
C LYS A 81 8.83 -1.07 8.20
N LYS A 82 9.65 -1.40 7.19
CA LYS A 82 10.91 -0.69 6.92
C LYS A 82 10.67 0.78 6.56
N THR A 83 9.64 1.09 5.77
CA THR A 83 9.28 2.47 5.43
C THR A 83 8.90 3.29 6.66
N VAL A 84 8.09 2.73 7.57
CA VAL A 84 7.75 3.39 8.85
C VAL A 84 9.01 3.64 9.69
N GLN A 85 9.92 2.67 9.76
CA GLN A 85 11.20 2.84 10.43
C GLN A 85 12.07 3.93 9.77
N LEU A 86 12.08 4.01 8.44
CA LEU A 86 12.83 5.03 7.69
C LEU A 86 12.33 6.44 8.00
N ILE A 87 11.02 6.70 7.96
CA ILE A 87 10.50 8.05 8.27
C ILE A 87 10.75 8.44 9.73
N ALA A 88 10.78 7.46 10.64
CA ALA A 88 11.10 7.66 12.05
C ALA A 88 12.55 8.15 12.24
N THR A 89 13.49 7.81 11.35
CA THR A 89 14.87 8.37 11.38
C THR A 89 14.89 9.90 11.19
N LYS A 90 13.85 10.48 10.58
CA LYS A 90 13.64 11.94 10.44
C LYS A 90 12.73 12.52 11.53
N GLY A 91 12.42 11.71 12.54
CA GLY A 91 11.58 12.03 13.69
C GLY A 91 10.08 11.98 13.42
N TYR A 92 9.63 11.52 12.25
CA TYR A 92 8.20 11.46 11.93
C TYR A 92 7.56 10.16 12.41
N ARG A 93 6.34 10.27 12.93
CA ARG A 93 5.40 9.16 13.13
C ARG A 93 4.24 9.26 12.14
N VAL A 94 3.61 8.12 11.85
CA VAL A 94 2.36 8.09 11.09
C VAL A 94 1.25 8.67 11.97
N GLY A 95 0.48 9.61 11.43
CA GLY A 95 -0.74 10.11 12.05
C GLY A 95 -1.93 9.29 11.59
N ASN A 96 -2.27 9.37 10.30
CA ASN A 96 -3.31 8.56 9.70
C ASN A 96 -3.03 8.27 8.22
N ILE A 97 -3.72 7.25 7.68
CA ILE A 97 -3.72 6.94 6.24
C ILE A 97 -5.15 6.85 5.73
N ASP A 98 -5.37 7.30 4.50
CA ASP A 98 -6.58 7.08 3.73
C ASP A 98 -6.21 6.57 2.34
N ALA A 99 -6.72 5.39 1.99
CA ALA A 99 -6.42 4.72 0.73
C ALA A 99 -7.69 4.35 -0.04
N THR A 100 -7.55 4.22 -1.36
CA THR A 100 -8.60 3.73 -2.26
C THR A 100 -8.01 2.71 -3.21
N VAL A 101 -8.58 1.50 -3.22
CA VAL A 101 -8.24 0.45 -4.17
C VAL A 101 -9.27 0.43 -5.29
N CYS A 102 -8.79 0.54 -6.53
CA CYS A 102 -9.59 0.44 -7.73
C CYS A 102 -9.47 -0.99 -8.30
N ALA A 103 -10.53 -1.78 -8.14
CA ALA A 103 -10.62 -3.16 -8.63
C ALA A 103 -12.04 -3.46 -9.11
N GLU A 104 -12.18 -3.97 -10.34
CA GLU A 104 -13.49 -4.40 -10.84
C GLU A 104 -13.93 -5.73 -10.17
N ARG A 105 -12.97 -6.61 -9.90
CA ARG A 105 -13.12 -7.88 -9.15
C ARG A 105 -11.79 -8.22 -8.46
N PRO A 106 -11.81 -8.98 -7.35
CA PRO A 106 -12.98 -9.44 -6.59
C PRO A 106 -13.63 -8.31 -5.75
N LYS A 107 -14.72 -8.62 -5.03
CA LYS A 107 -15.31 -7.67 -4.08
C LYS A 107 -14.38 -7.52 -2.87
N LEU A 108 -13.86 -6.32 -2.64
CA LEU A 108 -12.89 -6.08 -1.56
C LEU A 108 -13.54 -5.73 -0.21
N ASN A 109 -14.74 -5.15 -0.20
CA ASN A 109 -15.40 -4.71 1.04
C ASN A 109 -15.43 -5.74 2.18
N PRO A 110 -15.72 -7.05 1.94
CA PRO A 110 -15.70 -8.05 3.01
C PRO A 110 -14.33 -8.24 3.68
N HIS A 111 -13.26 -7.85 3.01
CA HIS A 111 -11.87 -8.05 3.45
C HIS A 111 -11.23 -6.79 4.03
N ILE A 112 -11.83 -5.61 3.82
CA ILE A 112 -11.33 -4.32 4.31
C ILE A 112 -11.06 -4.31 5.83
N PRO A 113 -11.93 -4.85 6.71
CA PRO A 113 -11.64 -4.88 8.14
C PRO A 113 -10.32 -5.59 8.48
N GLN A 114 -10.05 -6.72 7.82
CA GLN A 114 -8.83 -7.49 8.03
C GLN A 114 -7.59 -6.77 7.46
N MET A 115 -7.73 -6.09 6.31
CA MET A 115 -6.68 -5.24 5.76
C MET A 115 -6.33 -4.10 6.71
N LYS A 116 -7.35 -3.43 7.29
CA LYS A 116 -7.15 -2.36 8.27
C LYS A 116 -6.36 -2.84 9.48
N GLN A 117 -6.80 -3.92 10.10
CA GLN A 117 -6.12 -4.52 11.25
C GLN A 117 -4.66 -4.87 10.94
N THR A 118 -4.42 -5.48 9.77
CA THR A 118 -3.09 -5.89 9.33
C THR A 118 -2.18 -4.68 9.14
N LEU A 119 -2.63 -3.66 8.41
CA LEU A 119 -1.84 -2.46 8.13
C LEU A 119 -1.58 -1.65 9.40
N ALA A 120 -2.60 -1.47 10.26
CA ALA A 120 -2.47 -0.77 11.54
C ALA A 120 -1.37 -1.41 12.42
N ALA A 121 -1.40 -2.74 12.55
CA ALA A 121 -0.39 -3.48 13.30
C ALA A 121 1.03 -3.33 12.70
N VAL A 122 1.16 -3.36 11.37
CA VAL A 122 2.46 -3.22 10.69
C VAL A 122 3.02 -1.80 10.85
N MET A 123 2.16 -0.78 10.80
CA MET A 123 2.55 0.62 10.94
C MET A 123 2.70 1.09 12.39
N GLY A 124 2.15 0.33 13.36
CA GLY A 124 2.14 0.72 14.77
C GLY A 124 1.20 1.89 15.05
N VAL A 125 0.03 1.90 14.42
CA VAL A 125 -1.05 2.90 14.62
C VAL A 125 -2.34 2.22 15.03
N GLU A 126 -3.32 2.99 15.50
CA GLU A 126 -4.65 2.47 15.80
C GLU A 126 -5.43 2.14 14.52
N GLU A 127 -6.35 1.18 14.57
CA GLU A 127 -7.17 0.83 13.41
C GLU A 127 -8.08 1.99 12.94
N ASP A 128 -8.43 2.92 13.82
CA ASP A 128 -9.23 4.11 13.48
C ASP A 128 -8.44 5.10 12.61
N ASP A 129 -7.11 5.09 12.69
CA ASP A 129 -6.21 5.90 11.87
C ASP A 129 -5.99 5.33 10.47
N VAL A 130 -6.62 4.18 10.15
CA VAL A 130 -6.50 3.50 8.85
C VAL A 130 -7.85 3.48 8.14
N SER A 131 -7.98 4.27 7.08
CA SER A 131 -9.13 4.24 6.18
C SER A 131 -8.76 3.56 4.85
N ILE A 132 -9.55 2.57 4.45
CA ILE A 132 -9.41 1.88 3.16
C ILE A 132 -10.77 1.87 2.49
N LYS A 133 -10.81 2.37 1.26
CA LYS A 133 -11.98 2.35 0.39
C LYS A 133 -11.71 1.42 -0.78
N ALA A 134 -12.76 0.82 -1.32
CA ALA A 134 -12.69 0.07 -2.56
C ALA A 134 -13.73 0.59 -3.54
N THR A 135 -13.37 0.68 -4.82
CA THR A 135 -14.27 1.08 -5.88
C THR A 135 -14.01 0.28 -7.15
N THR A 136 -15.08 0.04 -7.90
CA THR A 136 -15.01 -0.33 -9.32
C THR A 136 -14.63 0.90 -10.14
N THR A 137 -14.23 0.70 -11.39
CA THR A 137 -14.08 1.81 -12.36
C THR A 137 -15.18 1.75 -13.41
N GLU A 138 -16.33 1.18 -13.06
CA GLU A 138 -17.51 1.06 -13.91
C GLU A 138 -17.21 0.43 -15.29
N LYS A 139 -16.36 -0.62 -15.31
CA LYS A 139 -15.89 -1.28 -16.54
C LYS A 139 -15.08 -0.37 -17.49
N LEU A 140 -14.67 0.80 -17.04
CA LEU A 140 -13.82 1.73 -17.79
C LEU A 140 -12.34 1.49 -17.48
N GLY A 141 -11.48 1.66 -18.49
CA GLY A 141 -10.03 1.56 -18.36
C GLY A 141 -9.51 0.15 -18.07
N PHE A 142 -8.21 0.04 -17.76
CA PHE A 142 -7.55 -1.24 -17.51
C PHE A 142 -8.12 -1.94 -16.27
N THR A 143 -8.46 -1.19 -15.22
CA THR A 143 -9.10 -1.73 -14.02
C THR A 143 -10.46 -2.33 -14.36
N GLY A 144 -11.28 -1.60 -15.13
CA GLY A 144 -12.62 -2.04 -15.51
C GLY A 144 -12.62 -3.25 -16.44
N ARG A 145 -11.57 -3.40 -17.26
CA ARG A 145 -11.31 -4.60 -18.07
C ARG A 145 -10.63 -5.74 -17.31
N GLN A 146 -10.39 -5.56 -16.00
CA GLN A 146 -9.70 -6.54 -15.14
C GLN A 146 -8.27 -6.89 -15.63
N GLU A 147 -7.58 -5.92 -16.23
CA GLU A 147 -6.19 -6.05 -16.66
C GLU A 147 -5.19 -5.71 -15.55
N GLY A 148 -5.65 -5.02 -14.50
CA GLY A 148 -4.84 -4.61 -13.36
C GLY A 148 -5.66 -4.06 -12.22
N ILE A 149 -5.03 -3.94 -11.06
CA ILE A 149 -5.58 -3.26 -9.88
C ILE A 149 -4.65 -2.08 -9.59
N SER A 150 -5.23 -0.92 -9.30
CA SER A 150 -4.49 0.26 -8.85
C SER A 150 -4.91 0.67 -7.44
N ALA A 151 -4.00 1.34 -6.75
CA ALA A 151 -4.27 1.92 -5.44
C ALA A 151 -3.77 3.35 -5.37
N TYR A 152 -4.49 4.15 -4.60
CA TYR A 152 -4.13 5.51 -4.23
C TYR A 152 -4.05 5.58 -2.71
N ALA A 153 -3.06 6.27 -2.19
CA ALA A 153 -2.94 6.50 -0.76
C ALA A 153 -2.62 7.97 -0.48
N THR A 154 -3.23 8.50 0.57
CA THR A 154 -2.85 9.76 1.20
C THR A 154 -2.51 9.50 2.65
N VAL A 155 -1.49 10.17 3.16
CA VAL A 155 -1.03 9.98 4.53
C VAL A 155 -0.78 11.32 5.18
N LEU A 156 -0.96 11.35 6.49
CA LEU A 156 -0.48 12.41 7.36
C LEU A 156 0.63 11.83 8.24
N ILE A 157 1.77 12.52 8.28
CA ILE A 157 2.85 12.23 9.23
C ILE A 157 3.13 13.46 10.07
N GLU A 158 3.58 13.24 11.29
CA GLU A 158 3.80 14.31 12.24
C GLU A 158 5.04 14.09 13.09
N ARG A 159 5.62 15.18 13.58
CA ARG A 159 6.70 15.15 14.56
C ARG A 159 6.63 16.31 15.51
N GLU A 160 7.11 16.12 16.73
CA GLU A 160 7.30 17.22 17.67
C GLU A 160 8.41 18.15 17.16
N LYS A 161 8.25 19.46 17.43
CA LYS A 161 9.29 20.47 17.16
C LYS A 161 10.03 20.78 18.44
#